data_AF-A0A257CBV8-F1
#
_entry.id   AF-A0A257CBV8-F1
#
_cell.length_a   1.000
_cell.length_b   1.000
_cell.length_c   1.000
_cell.angle_alpha   90.00
_cell.angle_beta   90.00
_cell.angle_gamma   90.00
#
_symmetry.space_group_name_H-M   'P 1'
#
loop_
_entity.id
_entity.type
_entity.pdbx_description
1 polymer ?
#
loop_
_entity_poly.entity_id
_entity_poly.type
_entity_poly.pdbx_seq_one_letter_code
_entity_poly.pdbx_strand_id
1 'polypeptide(L)'
;MLALISLTAMAVMRAAQGVDSVASGMRIQLQAQQAAELALRWCERQLLQPNPAVTVHEPPDTGAIWERFDAWSGSMVLAATVPVELLSGAALPAYLPQCLAERRVLPGGGEVVDVTARGFSQNYQPDGLGRTRLGAAAWSQSTVLLAPIEP
;
A
#
# COMPACT_ATOMS: atom_id res chain seq x y z
N MET A 1 -27.07 -47.00 7.32
CA MET A 1 -26.60 -45.86 8.17
C MET A 1 -25.14 -45.47 7.91
N LEU A 2 -24.20 -46.40 7.64
CA LEU A 2 -22.80 -46.07 7.32
C LEU A 2 -22.60 -45.15 6.10
N ALA A 3 -23.47 -45.22 5.08
CA ALA A 3 -23.38 -44.39 3.87
C ALA A 3 -23.82 -42.93 4.07
N LEU A 4 -24.59 -42.63 5.12
CA LEU A 4 -25.03 -41.26 5.42
C LEU A 4 -23.97 -40.49 6.22
N ILE A 5 -23.13 -41.20 6.97
CA ILE A 5 -22.02 -40.61 7.75
C ILE A 5 -20.84 -40.24 6.82
N SER A 6 -20.63 -40.97 5.72
CA SER A 6 -19.54 -40.65 4.77
C SER A 6 -19.81 -39.39 3.94
N LEU A 7 -21.08 -39.08 3.64
CA LEU A 7 -21.46 -37.91 2.84
C LEU A 7 -21.31 -36.59 3.62
N THR A 8 -21.60 -36.59 4.92
CA THR A 8 -21.44 -35.38 5.77
C THR A 8 -19.96 -35.08 6.04
N ALA A 9 -19.10 -36.10 6.13
CA ALA A 9 -17.65 -35.92 6.30
C ALA A 9 -16.99 -35.16 5.13
N MET A 10 -17.40 -35.43 3.88
CA MET A 10 -16.87 -34.71 2.71
C MET A 10 -17.33 -33.24 2.64
N ALA A 11 -18.55 -32.94 3.10
CA ALA A 11 -19.06 -31.57 3.13
C ALA A 11 -18.29 -30.69 4.12
N VAL A 12 -17.96 -31.23 5.30
CA VAL A 12 -17.15 -30.53 6.31
C VAL A 12 -15.73 -30.28 5.82
N MET A 13 -15.12 -31.23 5.10
CA MET A 13 -13.77 -31.06 4.54
C MET A 13 -13.69 -29.97 3.45
N ARG A 14 -14.71 -29.84 2.59
CA ARG A 14 -14.75 -28.76 1.58
C ARG A 14 -15.02 -27.39 2.21
N ALA A 15 -15.87 -27.34 3.24
CA ALA A 15 -16.12 -26.12 3.99
C ALA A 15 -14.85 -25.64 4.74
N ALA A 16 -14.09 -26.56 5.35
CA ALA A 16 -12.84 -26.24 6.03
C ALA A 16 -11.78 -25.67 5.06
N GLN A 17 -11.61 -26.27 3.87
CA GLN A 17 -10.71 -25.75 2.83
C GLN A 17 -11.11 -24.35 2.34
N GLY A 18 -12.41 -24.09 2.25
CA GLY A 18 -12.95 -22.75 1.96
C GLY A 18 -12.60 -21.73 3.04
N VAL A 19 -12.77 -22.08 4.31
CA VAL A 19 -12.45 -21.18 5.44
C VAL A 19 -10.95 -20.91 5.53
N ASP A 20 -10.09 -21.91 5.29
CA ASP A 20 -8.64 -21.74 5.32
C ASP A 20 -8.14 -20.80 4.22
N SER A 21 -8.69 -20.92 3.01
CA SER A 21 -8.32 -20.04 1.89
C SER A 21 -8.78 -18.59 2.11
N VAL A 22 -9.98 -18.38 2.67
CA VAL A 22 -10.48 -17.04 3.04
C VAL A 22 -9.63 -16.45 4.17
N ALA A 23 -9.37 -17.20 5.23
CA ALA A 23 -8.55 -16.76 6.36
C ALA A 23 -7.09 -16.47 5.94
N SER A 24 -6.55 -17.26 5.01
CA SER A 24 -5.24 -17.00 4.40
C SER A 24 -5.24 -15.68 3.61
N GLY A 25 -6.24 -15.48 2.74
CA GLY A 25 -6.39 -14.24 1.98
C GLY A 25 -6.51 -13.00 2.87
N MET A 26 -7.29 -13.07 3.95
CA MET A 26 -7.42 -11.98 4.93
C MET A 26 -6.09 -11.64 5.59
N ARG A 27 -5.28 -12.65 5.95
CA ARG A 27 -3.94 -12.42 6.55
C ARG A 27 -3.00 -11.74 5.56
N ILE A 28 -2.98 -12.18 4.30
CA ILE A 28 -2.15 -11.59 3.24
C ILE A 28 -2.57 -10.12 3.00
N GLN A 29 -3.87 -9.85 2.97
CA GLN A 29 -4.39 -8.49 2.81
C GLN A 29 -4.06 -7.60 4.01
N LEU A 30 -4.21 -8.12 5.23
CA LEU A 30 -3.89 -7.37 6.46
C LEU A 30 -2.41 -6.98 6.53
N GLN A 31 -1.51 -7.89 6.12
CA GLN A 31 -0.08 -7.57 6.03
C GLN A 31 0.18 -6.41 5.05
N ALA A 32 -0.43 -6.46 3.86
CA ALA A 32 -0.29 -5.39 2.89
C ALA A 32 -0.86 -4.06 3.42
N GLN A 33 -1.99 -4.10 4.14
CA GLN A 33 -2.62 -2.92 4.76
C GLN A 33 -1.71 -2.30 5.83
N GLN A 34 -1.16 -3.11 6.74
CA GLN A 34 -0.23 -2.64 7.76
C GLN A 34 1.02 -2.00 7.15
N ALA A 35 1.55 -2.60 6.07
CA ALA A 35 2.65 -2.04 5.31
C ALA A 35 2.29 -0.69 4.65
N ALA A 36 1.07 -0.54 4.11
CA ALA A 36 0.61 0.69 3.48
C ALA A 36 0.45 1.81 4.52
N GLU A 37 -0.10 1.50 5.69
CA GLU A 37 -0.22 2.44 6.80
C GLU A 37 1.15 2.88 7.33
N LEU A 38 2.13 1.96 7.42
CA LEU A 38 3.50 2.32 7.78
C LEU A 38 4.11 3.30 6.78
N ALA A 39 3.97 3.04 5.48
CA ALA A 39 4.42 3.95 4.43
C ALA A 39 3.75 5.32 4.53
N LEU A 40 2.44 5.35 4.75
CA LEU A 40 1.68 6.59 4.92
C LEU A 40 2.23 7.43 6.09
N ARG A 41 2.36 6.81 7.27
CA ARG A 41 2.88 7.47 8.47
C ARG A 41 4.33 7.91 8.34
N TRP A 42 5.15 7.17 7.60
CA TRP A 42 6.51 7.59 7.31
C TRP A 42 6.53 8.81 6.39
N CYS A 43 5.80 8.78 5.29
CA CYS A 43 5.73 9.92 4.37
C CYS A 43 5.21 11.19 5.05
N GLU A 44 4.11 11.09 5.82
CA GLU A 44 3.56 12.21 6.58
C GLU A 44 4.61 12.87 7.50
N ARG A 45 5.44 12.06 8.18
CA ARG A 45 6.52 12.58 9.03
C ARG A 45 7.66 13.20 8.24
N GLN A 46 8.00 12.63 7.08
CA GLN A 46 9.06 13.17 6.23
C GLN A 46 8.70 14.55 5.71
N LEU A 47 7.42 14.81 5.38
CA LEU A 47 6.96 16.12 4.91
C LEU A 47 7.12 17.24 5.94
N LEU A 48 7.27 16.90 7.23
CA LEU A 48 7.48 17.86 8.31
C LEU A 48 8.97 18.11 8.62
N GLN A 49 9.88 17.37 7.97
CA GLN A 49 11.31 17.52 8.22
C GLN A 49 11.92 18.66 7.38
N PRO A 50 12.94 19.36 7.88
CA PRO A 50 13.63 20.42 7.13
C PRO A 50 14.29 19.92 5.83
N ASN A 51 14.68 18.65 5.78
CA ASN A 51 15.22 17.99 4.60
C ASN A 51 14.42 16.71 4.32
N PRO A 52 13.25 16.82 3.69
CA PRO A 52 12.35 15.71 3.50
C PRO A 52 12.94 14.70 2.49
N ALA A 53 12.94 13.41 2.84
CA ALA A 53 13.27 12.35 1.86
C ALA A 53 12.13 12.07 0.87
N VAL A 54 11.01 12.77 1.00
CA VAL A 54 9.81 12.64 0.17
C VAL A 54 9.62 13.94 -0.57
N THR A 55 9.61 13.86 -1.90
CA THR A 55 9.34 15.00 -2.77
C THR A 55 7.83 15.19 -2.91
N VAL A 56 7.36 16.43 -2.72
CA VAL A 56 5.99 16.80 -3.09
C VAL A 56 5.98 17.14 -4.56
N HIS A 57 5.20 16.41 -5.34
CA HIS A 57 5.03 16.63 -6.76
C HIS A 57 3.84 17.56 -7.03
N GLU A 58 3.99 18.42 -8.03
CA GLU A 58 2.86 19.19 -8.54
C GLU A 58 1.92 18.29 -9.34
N PRO A 59 0.59 18.53 -9.27
CA PRO A 59 -0.38 17.71 -9.97
C PRO A 59 -0.20 17.89 -11.49
N PRO A 60 -0.42 16.84 -12.30
CA PRO A 60 -0.32 16.92 -13.74
C PRO A 60 -1.56 17.61 -14.32
N ASP A 61 -1.51 18.02 -15.58
CA ASP A 61 -2.64 18.68 -16.26
C ASP A 61 -3.91 17.81 -16.29
N THR A 62 -3.76 16.48 -16.22
CA THR A 62 -4.86 15.52 -16.23
C THR A 62 -4.62 14.36 -15.27
N GLY A 63 -5.60 14.11 -14.39
CA GLY A 63 -5.58 12.98 -13.45
C GLY A 63 -4.63 13.20 -12.28
N ALA A 64 -4.47 12.17 -11.45
CA ALA A 64 -3.56 12.22 -10.30
C ALA A 64 -2.34 11.32 -10.57
N ILE A 65 -1.15 11.72 -10.11
CA ILE A 65 0.09 10.96 -10.31
C ILE A 65 -0.03 9.56 -9.73
N TRP A 66 -0.69 9.42 -8.57
CA TRP A 66 -0.80 8.14 -7.89
C TRP A 66 -1.53 7.05 -8.71
N GLU A 67 -2.38 7.44 -9.66
CA GLU A 67 -3.09 6.51 -10.56
C GLU A 67 -2.16 5.90 -11.62
N ARG A 68 -0.99 6.50 -11.84
CA ARG A 68 -0.03 6.08 -12.87
C ARG A 68 0.95 5.06 -12.30
N PHE A 69 0.93 3.83 -12.83
CA PHE A 69 1.81 2.75 -12.35
C PHE A 69 3.31 3.00 -12.56
N ASP A 70 3.69 3.80 -13.56
CA ASP A 70 5.08 4.20 -13.83
C ASP A 70 5.66 5.10 -12.72
N ALA A 71 4.81 5.84 -12.01
CA ALA A 71 5.20 6.62 -10.84
C ALA A 71 5.63 5.73 -9.65
N TRP A 72 5.21 4.47 -9.61
CA TRP A 72 5.51 3.53 -8.52
C TRP A 72 6.64 2.55 -8.85
N SER A 73 6.85 2.25 -10.13
CA SER A 73 7.82 1.24 -10.58
C SER A 73 8.33 1.51 -11.99
N GLY A 74 9.54 1.04 -12.31
CA GLY A 74 10.14 1.18 -13.63
C GLY A 74 11.19 2.29 -13.69
N SER A 75 11.28 3.00 -14.81
CA SER A 75 12.32 4.02 -15.06
C SER A 75 11.90 5.45 -14.69
N MET A 76 10.62 5.70 -14.43
CA MET A 76 10.06 7.03 -14.10
C MET A 76 9.47 7.07 -12.69
N VAL A 77 10.09 6.35 -11.75
CA VAL A 77 9.61 6.24 -10.37
C VAL A 77 9.67 7.59 -9.69
N LEU A 78 8.53 8.01 -9.15
CA LEU A 78 8.34 9.20 -8.32
C LEU A 78 8.08 8.83 -6.85
N ALA A 79 7.57 7.62 -6.61
CA ALA A 79 7.28 7.14 -5.26
C ALA A 79 8.57 6.99 -4.42
N ALA A 80 8.53 7.52 -3.22
CA ALA A 80 9.55 7.30 -2.20
C ALA A 80 9.39 5.90 -1.61
N THR A 81 10.51 5.21 -1.41
CA THR A 81 10.54 3.87 -0.80
C THR A 81 10.85 3.99 0.68
N VAL A 82 10.06 3.32 1.53
CA VAL A 82 10.28 3.31 2.97
C VAL A 82 11.61 2.61 3.28
N PRO A 83 12.50 3.22 4.10
CA PRO A 83 13.74 2.60 4.51
C PRO A 83 13.52 1.24 5.20
N VAL A 84 14.37 0.27 4.87
CA VAL A 84 14.24 -1.12 5.36
C VAL A 84 14.34 -1.21 6.88
N GLU A 85 15.05 -0.26 7.51
CA GLU A 85 15.27 -0.16 8.96
C GLU A 85 13.97 0.12 9.74
N LEU A 86 12.94 0.63 9.05
CA LEU A 86 11.63 0.89 9.63
C LEU A 86 10.69 -0.32 9.56
N LEU A 87 11.09 -1.37 8.83
CA LEU A 87 10.34 -2.61 8.77
C LEU A 87 10.70 -3.50 9.96
N SER A 88 9.69 -4.03 10.64
CA SER A 88 9.86 -5.03 11.68
C SER A 88 9.41 -6.40 11.18
N GLY A 89 10.20 -7.44 11.44
CA GLY A 89 9.84 -8.82 11.07
C GLY A 89 11.03 -9.76 10.92
N ALA A 90 10.75 -11.07 10.90
CA ALA A 90 11.76 -12.12 10.75
C ALA A 90 12.25 -12.29 9.30
N ALA A 91 11.50 -11.78 8.32
CA ALA A 91 11.85 -11.83 6.90
C ALA A 91 11.55 -10.48 6.24
N LEU A 92 12.52 -9.97 5.49
CA LEU A 92 12.35 -8.75 4.71
C LEU A 92 11.50 -9.04 3.46
N PRO A 93 10.51 -8.19 3.14
CA PRO A 93 9.72 -8.37 1.94
C PRO A 93 10.57 -8.06 0.70
N ALA A 94 10.30 -8.77 -0.40
CA ALA A 94 10.95 -8.50 -1.68
C ALA A 94 10.62 -7.10 -2.25
N TYR A 95 9.47 -6.54 -1.83
CA TYR A 95 9.01 -5.21 -2.19
C TYR A 95 8.76 -4.41 -0.92
N LEU A 96 9.51 -3.33 -0.78
CA LEU A 96 9.36 -2.42 0.35
C LEU A 96 8.12 -1.54 0.14
N PRO A 97 7.44 -1.12 1.22
CA PRO A 97 6.35 -0.17 1.13
C PRO A 97 6.80 1.14 0.49
N GLN A 98 5.89 1.79 -0.23
CA GLN A 98 6.18 3.02 -0.97
C GLN A 98 5.10 4.08 -0.69
N CYS A 99 5.43 5.33 -0.91
CA CYS A 99 4.47 6.42 -0.85
C CYS A 99 4.82 7.56 -1.80
N LEU A 100 3.82 8.35 -2.17
CA LEU A 100 3.89 9.45 -3.11
C LEU A 100 3.12 10.63 -2.53
N ALA A 101 3.73 11.82 -2.57
CA ALA A 101 3.11 13.06 -2.14
C ALA A 101 2.82 13.96 -3.34
N GLU A 102 1.59 14.42 -3.45
CA GLU A 102 1.10 15.26 -4.54
C GLU A 102 0.40 16.49 -3.96
N ARG A 103 0.71 17.69 -4.48
CA ARG A 103 0.00 18.91 -4.11
C ARG A 103 -1.38 18.93 -4.76
N ARG A 104 -2.39 19.38 -4.03
CA ARG A 104 -3.73 19.65 -4.55
C ARG A 104 -4.19 21.02 -4.09
N VAL A 105 -4.71 21.80 -5.05
CA VAL A 105 -5.38 23.07 -4.76
C VAL A 105 -6.87 22.81 -4.57
N LEU A 106 -7.39 23.17 -3.40
CA LEU A 106 -8.80 23.07 -3.07
C LEU A 106 -9.62 24.19 -3.76
N PRO A 107 -10.91 23.95 -4.03
CA PRO A 107 -11.84 25.02 -4.40
C PRO A 107 -11.81 26.12 -3.32
N GLY A 108 -11.41 27.33 -3.70
CA GLY A 108 -11.20 28.45 -2.75
C GLY A 108 -9.74 28.81 -2.49
N GLY A 109 -8.78 28.14 -3.14
CA GLY A 109 -7.37 28.55 -3.15
C GLY A 109 -6.53 28.04 -1.99
N GLY A 110 -7.08 27.18 -1.12
CA GLY A 110 -6.29 26.48 -0.12
C GLY A 110 -5.44 25.38 -0.75
N GLU A 111 -4.22 25.17 -0.25
CA GLU A 111 -3.35 24.09 -0.70
C GLU A 111 -3.29 22.96 0.33
N VAL A 112 -3.36 21.73 -0.17
CA VAL A 112 -3.16 20.51 0.62
C VAL A 112 -2.17 19.60 -0.10
N VAL A 113 -1.62 18.63 0.64
CA VAL A 113 -0.83 17.56 0.06
C VAL A 113 -1.56 16.24 0.28
N ASP A 114 -1.85 15.54 -0.81
CA ASP A 114 -2.30 14.16 -0.75
C ASP A 114 -1.10 13.23 -0.69
N VAL A 115 -1.09 12.38 0.32
CA VAL A 115 -0.10 11.32 0.49
C VAL A 115 -0.78 10.02 0.17
N THR A 116 -0.40 9.40 -0.95
CA THR A 116 -0.83 8.05 -1.29
C THR A 116 0.27 7.08 -0.89
N ALA A 117 -0.08 5.98 -0.26
CA ALA A 117 0.83 4.94 0.17
C ALA A 117 0.39 3.58 -0.36
N ARG A 118 1.39 2.73 -0.64
CA ARG A 118 1.22 1.38 -1.14
C ARG A 118 2.04 0.41 -0.30
N GLY A 119 1.37 -0.61 0.22
CA GLY A 119 1.97 -1.69 0.99
C GLY A 119 1.83 -3.03 0.27
N PHE A 120 2.72 -3.96 0.60
CA PHE A 120 2.85 -5.25 -0.09
C PHE A 120 2.85 -6.40 0.92
N SER A 121 2.20 -7.51 0.59
CA SER A 121 2.34 -8.75 1.35
C SER A 121 3.71 -9.40 1.08
N GLN A 122 4.15 -10.32 1.95
CA GLN A 122 5.46 -10.97 1.78
C GLN A 122 5.61 -11.75 0.47
N ASN A 123 4.51 -12.34 -0.03
CA ASN A 123 4.47 -13.11 -1.27
C ASN A 123 4.05 -12.27 -2.49
N TYR A 124 4.09 -10.94 -2.38
CA TYR A 124 3.72 -10.04 -3.46
C TYR A 124 4.60 -10.25 -4.70
N GLN A 125 3.95 -10.36 -5.87
CA GLN A 125 4.64 -10.39 -7.16
C GLN A 125 3.90 -9.49 -8.16
N PRO A 126 4.57 -8.50 -8.77
CA PRO A 126 4.00 -7.68 -9.82
C PRO A 126 4.02 -8.41 -11.18
N ASP A 127 3.13 -8.07 -12.10
CA ASP A 127 3.29 -8.35 -13.53
C ASP A 127 4.33 -7.41 -14.19
N GLY A 128 4.52 -7.53 -15.51
CA GLY A 128 5.46 -6.66 -16.25
C GLY A 128 5.07 -5.17 -16.27
N LEU A 129 3.87 -4.82 -15.79
CA LEU A 129 3.34 -3.46 -15.72
C LEU A 129 3.26 -2.93 -14.27
N GLY A 130 3.79 -3.68 -13.29
CA GLY A 130 3.77 -3.28 -11.87
C GLY A 130 2.45 -3.57 -11.13
N ARG A 131 1.51 -4.27 -11.76
CA ARG A 131 0.20 -4.64 -11.17
C ARG A 131 0.31 -5.95 -10.39
N THR A 132 -0.52 -6.13 -9.38
CA THR A 132 -0.51 -7.35 -8.55
C THR A 132 -0.87 -8.60 -9.37
N ARG A 133 0.05 -9.57 -9.42
CA ARG A 133 -0.17 -10.89 -10.01
C ARG A 133 -0.38 -11.97 -8.94
N LEU A 134 0.39 -11.90 -7.86
CA LEU A 134 0.31 -12.80 -6.70
C LEU A 134 0.45 -11.98 -5.41
N GLY A 135 -0.12 -12.50 -4.32
CA GLY A 135 -0.11 -11.85 -3.02
C GLY A 135 -1.14 -10.72 -2.95
N ALA A 136 -0.82 -9.67 -2.21
CA ALA A 136 -1.66 -8.48 -2.08
C ALA A 136 -0.82 -7.21 -2.17
N ALA A 137 -1.45 -6.17 -2.74
CA ALA A 137 -1.04 -4.80 -2.58
C ALA A 137 -2.22 -4.03 -1.99
N ALA A 138 -1.97 -3.26 -0.94
CA ALA A 138 -2.97 -2.38 -0.33
C ALA A 138 -2.59 -0.93 -0.57
N TRP A 139 -3.60 -0.09 -0.68
CA TRP A 139 -3.47 1.33 -0.94
C TRP A 139 -4.16 2.10 0.17
N SER A 140 -3.50 3.16 0.64
CA SER A 140 -4.06 4.08 1.63
C SER A 140 -3.75 5.51 1.20
N GLN A 141 -4.64 6.44 1.49
CA GLN A 141 -4.45 7.84 1.16
C GLN A 141 -4.84 8.71 2.34
N SER A 142 -4.04 9.74 2.60
CA SER A 142 -4.37 10.83 3.52
C SER A 142 -4.14 12.17 2.86
N THR A 143 -4.75 13.21 3.42
CA THR A 143 -4.57 14.60 3.00
C THR A 143 -4.02 15.36 4.20
N VAL A 144 -2.91 16.06 4.02
CA VAL A 144 -2.22 16.83 5.06
C VAL A 144 -2.24 18.30 4.71
N LEU A 145 -2.55 19.13 5.71
CA LEU A 145 -2.35 20.58 5.66
C LEU A 145 -0.92 20.86 6.11
N LEU A 146 -0.07 21.33 5.20
CA LEU A 146 1.23 21.87 5.58
C LEU A 146 1.00 23.27 6.13
N ALA A 147 1.04 23.41 7.46
CA ALA A 147 1.11 24.73 8.07
C ALA A 147 2.43 25.39 7.64
N PRO A 148 2.46 26.72 7.41
CA PRO A 148 3.72 27.42 7.19
C PRO A 148 4.62 27.19 8.41
N ILE A 149 5.85 26.77 8.16
CA ILE A 149 6.90 26.70 9.18
C ILE A 149 7.20 28.15 9.55
N GLU A 150 6.67 28.62 10.68
CA GLU A 150 7.09 29.92 11.21
C GLU A 150 8.57 29.84 11.60
N PRO A 151 9.40 30.81 11.16
CA PRO A 151 10.85 30.80 11.36
C PRO A 151 11.29 31.00 12.82
#